data_AF-A0A2P5W5X4-F1
#
_entry.id   AF-A0A2P5W5X4-F1
#
_cell.length_a   1.000
_cell.length_b   1.000
_cell.length_c   1.000
_cell.angle_alpha   90.00
_cell.angle_beta   90.00
_cell.angle_gamma   90.00
#
_symmetry.space_group_name_H-M   'P 1'
#
loop_
_entity.id
_entity.type
_entity.pdbx_description
1 polymer ?
#
loop_
_entity_poly.entity_id
_entity_poly.type
_entity_poly.pdbx_seq_one_letter_code
_entity_poly.pdbx_strand_id
1 'polypeptide(L)' 'MSHRKFEHLRHSHWAFSRGKEPPGIEEKAFPKDDPTKPCRLTAFLGYKARMTHIVREVEKPGSKHHKKGT' A
#
# COMPACT_ATOMS: atom_id res chain seq x y z
N MET A 1 -7.61 18.88 36.23
CA MET A 1 -6.94 18.78 34.92
C MET A 1 -7.38 19.94 34.05
N SER A 2 -6.46 20.77 33.58
CA SER A 2 -6.78 21.88 32.67
C SER A 2 -7.04 21.36 31.26
N HIS A 3 -7.98 22.00 30.56
CA HIS A 3 -8.21 21.73 29.14
C HIS A 3 -7.03 22.25 28.31
N ARG A 4 -6.82 21.64 27.14
CA ARG A 4 -5.77 22.02 26.20
C ARG A 4 -6.09 23.38 25.56
N LYS A 5 -5.10 24.28 25.48
CA LYS A 5 -5.27 25.67 24.98
C LYS A 5 -5.63 25.78 23.48
N PHE A 6 -5.08 24.92 22.63
CA PHE A 6 -5.36 24.89 21.19
C PHE A 6 -5.53 23.45 20.73
N GLU A 7 -6.51 23.16 19.90
CA GLU A 7 -6.71 21.82 19.35
C GLU A 7 -5.59 21.43 18.38
N HIS A 8 -5.33 20.13 18.27
CA HIS A 8 -4.49 19.57 17.21
C HIS A 8 -4.99 18.19 16.82
N LEU A 9 -4.61 17.73 15.63
CA LEU A 9 -4.78 16.31 15.29
C LEU A 9 -3.88 15.46 16.19
N ARG A 10 -4.34 14.25 16.54
CA ARG A 10 -3.53 13.29 17.28
C ARG A 10 -2.27 12.92 16.48
N HIS A 11 -1.17 12.75 17.18
CA HIS A 11 0.05 12.28 16.56
C HIS A 11 -0.03 10.78 16.28
N SER A 12 0.32 10.38 15.05
CA SER A 12 0.39 8.98 14.59
C SER A 12 -0.93 8.20 14.63
N HIS A 13 -0.94 7.03 14.00
CA HIS A 13 -2.09 6.15 13.92
C HIS A 13 -2.03 5.05 14.99
N TRP A 14 -2.99 5.05 15.92
CA TRP A 14 -2.99 4.13 17.08
C TRP A 14 -3.02 2.64 16.69
N ALA A 15 -3.61 2.26 15.57
CA ALA A 15 -3.64 0.85 15.17
C ALA A 15 -2.23 0.26 14.92
N PHE A 16 -1.24 1.13 14.68
CA PHE A 16 0.15 0.75 14.44
C PHE A 16 1.08 1.17 15.58
N SER A 17 0.55 1.53 16.76
CA SER A 17 1.38 1.84 17.92
C SER A 17 1.99 0.56 18.51
N ARG A 18 3.14 0.13 18.01
CA ARG A 18 3.86 -1.04 18.57
C ARG A 18 5.38 -0.87 18.55
N GLY A 19 5.97 -0.96 19.75
CA GLY A 19 7.37 -1.32 19.99
C GLY A 19 7.55 -2.84 20.14
N LYS A 20 6.79 -3.64 19.36
CA LYS A 20 6.95 -5.09 19.27
C LYS A 20 7.40 -5.43 17.86
N GLU A 21 8.32 -6.39 17.73
CA GLU A 21 8.77 -6.86 16.42
C GLU A 21 7.58 -7.33 15.57
N PRO A 22 7.59 -7.04 14.25
CA PRO A 22 6.54 -7.51 13.36
C PRO A 22 6.54 -9.04 13.32
N PRO A 23 5.36 -9.69 13.28
CA PRO A 23 5.30 -11.12 12.99
C PRO A 23 5.90 -11.41 11.61
N GLY A 24 6.31 -12.66 11.38
CA GLY A 24 6.75 -13.12 10.07
C GLY A 24 5.70 -12.88 8.97
N ILE A 25 6.09 -13.04 7.71
CA ILE A 25 5.21 -12.81 6.56
C ILE A 25 4.03 -13.80 6.61
N GLU A 26 2.83 -13.26 6.78
CA GLU A 26 1.60 -14.04 6.90
C GLU A 26 0.45 -13.29 6.20
N GLU A 27 -0.24 -13.96 5.28
CA GLU A 27 -1.41 -13.40 4.60
C GLU A 27 -2.64 -13.52 5.51
N LYS A 28 -3.25 -12.39 5.90
CA LYS A 28 -4.40 -12.38 6.80
C LYS A 28 -5.73 -12.67 6.10
N ALA A 29 -5.84 -12.38 4.80
CA ALA A 29 -7.02 -12.67 4.01
C ALA A 29 -6.67 -12.67 2.51
N PHE A 30 -7.05 -13.72 1.80
CA PHE A 30 -6.96 -13.76 0.34
C PHE A 30 -8.13 -13.01 -0.33
N PRO A 31 -7.97 -12.52 -1.57
CA PRO A 31 -9.06 -12.08 -2.42
C PRO A 31 -10.23 -13.06 -2.46
N LYS A 32 -11.45 -12.52 -2.53
CA LYS A 32 -12.67 -13.32 -2.67
C LYS A 32 -12.69 -14.07 -4.00
N ASP A 33 -13.14 -15.32 -3.97
CA ASP A 33 -13.19 -16.18 -5.15
C ASP A 33 -14.27 -15.75 -6.15
N ASP A 34 -14.01 -16.03 -7.42
CA ASP A 34 -14.93 -15.78 -8.55
C ASP A 34 -15.12 -17.10 -9.32
N PRO A 35 -16.29 -17.76 -9.19
CA PRO A 35 -16.52 -19.08 -9.76
C PRO A 35 -16.55 -19.09 -11.30
N THR A 36 -16.63 -17.93 -11.94
CA THR A 36 -16.60 -17.83 -13.42
C THR A 36 -15.20 -18.02 -13.98
N LYS A 37 -14.16 -17.87 -13.16
CA LYS A 37 -12.76 -17.89 -13.59
C LYS A 37 -12.12 -19.24 -13.26
N PRO A 38 -11.14 -19.69 -14.07
CA PRO A 38 -10.40 -20.91 -13.76
C PRO A 38 -9.53 -20.73 -12.51
N CYS A 39 -9.26 -21.83 -11.82
CA CYS A 39 -8.42 -21.86 -10.63
C CYS A 39 -7.02 -21.28 -10.94
N ARG A 40 -6.53 -20.40 -10.05
CA ARG A 40 -5.21 -19.74 -10.18
C ARG A 40 -4.56 -19.49 -8.83
N LEU A 41 -3.23 -19.40 -8.82
CA LEU A 41 -2.46 -18.99 -7.65
C LEU A 41 -2.68 -17.50 -7.35
N THR A 42 -2.81 -17.17 -6.07
CA THR A 42 -3.14 -15.81 -5.62
C THR A 42 -1.94 -15.00 -5.16
N ALA A 43 -0.86 -15.67 -4.73
CA ALA A 43 0.32 -15.04 -4.17
C ALA A 43 1.61 -15.71 -4.63
N PHE A 44 2.71 -14.95 -4.61
CA PHE A 44 4.06 -15.41 -4.92
C PHE A 44 5.04 -14.80 -3.92
N LEU A 45 6.11 -15.54 -3.59
CA LEU A 45 7.22 -15.01 -2.79
C LEU A 45 8.24 -14.31 -3.69
N GLY A 46 8.70 -13.13 -3.29
CA GLY A 46 9.72 -12.36 -4.00
C GLY A 46 10.70 -11.73 -3.02
N TYR A 47 11.95 -11.57 -3.45
CA TYR A 47 13.01 -10.96 -2.66
C TYR A 47 13.42 -9.61 -3.26
N LYS A 48 13.65 -8.62 -2.41
CA LYS A 48 14.07 -7.28 -2.85
C LYS A 48 15.53 -7.33 -3.32
N ALA A 49 15.76 -7.08 -4.61
CA ALA A 49 17.10 -7.03 -5.21
C ALA A 49 17.67 -5.60 -5.26
N ARG A 50 17.08 -4.72 -6.09
CA ARG A 50 17.54 -3.33 -6.30
C ARG A 50 16.37 -2.39 -6.61
N MET A 51 16.62 -1.08 -6.59
CA MET A 51 15.69 -0.03 -7.06
C MET A 51 16.35 0.79 -8.17
N THR A 52 15.62 1.07 -9.24
CA THR A 52 16.02 1.87 -10.42
C THR A 52 14.87 2.78 -10.85
N HIS A 53 15.15 3.81 -11.65
CA HIS A 53 14.11 4.63 -12.29
C HIS A 53 13.83 4.11 -13.71
N ILE A 54 12.61 4.35 -14.22
CA ILE A 54 12.20 4.02 -15.59
C ILE A 54 11.53 5.23 -16.22
N VAL A 55 11.68 5.38 -17.52
CA VAL A 55 10.87 6.33 -18.30
C VAL A 55 9.67 5.58 -18.86
N ARG A 56 8.47 6.12 -18.67
CA ARG A 56 7.23 5.58 -19.26
C ARG A 56 6.32 6.69 -19.77
N GLU A 57 5.55 6.39 -20.81
CA GLU A 57 4.45 7.24 -21.24
C GLU A 57 3.21 6.95 -20.38
N VAL A 58 2.52 8.00 -19.94
CA VAL A 58 1.33 7.86 -19.10
C VAL A 58 0.06 8.01 -19.94
N GLU A 59 -0.64 6.89 -20.16
CA GLU A 59 -2.00 6.87 -20.71
C GLU A 59 -3.06 6.98 -19.61
N LYS A 60 -3.28 8.20 -19.12
CA LYS A 60 -4.32 8.49 -18.12
C LYS A 60 -5.07 9.79 -18.45
N PRO A 61 -6.20 9.73 -19.18
CA PRO A 61 -6.97 10.91 -19.57
C PRO A 61 -7.35 11.78 -18.36
N GLY A 62 -7.35 13.10 -18.54
CA GLY A 62 -7.62 14.07 -17.47
C GLY A 62 -6.47 14.32 -16.49
N SER A 63 -5.38 13.55 -16.57
CA SER A 63 -4.16 13.84 -15.81
C SER A 63 -3.27 14.86 -16.55
N LYS A 64 -2.56 15.72 -15.80
CA LYS A 64 -1.57 16.67 -16.37
C LYS A 64 -0.45 15.98 -17.16
N HIS A 65 -0.21 14.71 -16.85
CA HIS A 65 0.85 13.87 -17.43
C HIS A 65 0.35 12.97 -18.58
N HIS A 66 -0.90 13.10 -19.03
CA HIS A 66 -1.42 12.32 -20.15
C HIS A 66 -0.58 12.52 -21.42
N LYS A 67 -0.14 11.42 -22.04
CA LYS A 67 0.71 11.39 -23.25
C LYS A 67 2.02 12.17 -23.09
N LYS A 68 2.60 12.12 -21.89
CA LYS A 68 3.91 12.68 -21.59
C LYS A 68 4.81 11.59 -21.02
N GLY A 69 6.08 11.65 -21.38
CA GLY A 69 7.12 10.84 -20.75
C GLY A 69 7.39 11.36 -19.35
N THR A 70 7.39 10.44 -18.38
CA THR A 70 7.89 10.65 -17.01
C THR A 70 8.99 9.67 -16.72
#